data_AF-A0A257NVB1-F1
#
_entry.id   AF-A0A257NVB1-F1
#
_cell.length_a   1.000
_cell.length_b   1.000
_cell.length_c   1.000
_cell.angle_alpha   90.00
_cell.angle_beta   90.00
_cell.angle_gamma   90.00
#
_symmetry.space_group_name_H-M   'P 1'
#
loop_
_entity.id
_entity.type
_entity.pdbx_description
1 polymer ?
#
loop_
_entity_poly.entity_id
_entity_poly.type
_entity_poly.pdbx_seq_one_letter_code
_entity_poly.pdbx_strand_id
1 'polypeptide(L)'
;EPGIAYLALLHALCLRLFYRYGAESCLEIEAKSVMFGAQAPGLADTPLAARVDARHEAWAAQLPEDSAELWDALADLDTDSREALFAHCVALTLNATHDAYNRRPRALAHAGRLAEILALDLVAAGWVPTAENYLGRVTKARIIEAVREAKGEQAAQRLEGLKKGDMAEAAAQALAGCGWLPEVLRTKGVATMTMPTDSAAEATHSAVAADAGADVADEAVEAADLPSAEDEAQLEPHEIAAE
;
A
#
# COMPACT_ATOMS: atom_id res chain seq x y z
N GLU A 1 -26.20 -26.36 4.41
CA GLU A 1 -26.80 -25.36 3.49
C GLU A 1 -25.91 -24.13 3.35
N PRO A 2 -25.25 -23.92 2.19
CA PRO A 2 -24.35 -22.77 1.97
C PRO A 2 -25.01 -21.39 2.12
N GLY A 3 -26.27 -21.25 1.69
CA GLY A 3 -27.01 -19.98 1.81
C GLY A 3 -27.23 -19.53 3.25
N ILE A 4 -27.52 -20.49 4.16
CA ILE A 4 -27.69 -20.20 5.59
C ILE A 4 -26.36 -19.76 6.22
N ALA A 5 -25.25 -20.41 5.84
CA ALA A 5 -23.92 -20.03 6.33
C ALA A 5 -23.52 -18.61 5.88
N TYR A 6 -23.83 -18.25 4.62
CA TYR A 6 -23.63 -16.91 4.09
C TYR A 6 -24.47 -15.87 4.84
N LEU A 7 -25.77 -16.12 5.03
CA LEU A 7 -26.67 -15.22 5.75
C LEU A 7 -26.21 -15.02 7.21
N ALA A 8 -25.80 -16.10 7.89
CA ALA A 8 -25.30 -16.03 9.26
C ALA A 8 -24.01 -15.21 9.37
N LEU A 9 -23.09 -15.34 8.41
CA LEU A 9 -21.89 -14.52 8.36
C LEU A 9 -22.23 -13.06 8.09
N LEU A 10 -23.10 -12.77 7.12
CA LEU A 10 -23.56 -11.41 6.81
C LEU A 10 -24.19 -10.74 8.05
N HIS A 11 -25.05 -11.47 8.76
CA HIS A 11 -25.65 -11.04 10.02
C HIS A 11 -24.58 -10.68 11.05
N ALA A 12 -23.61 -11.57 11.31
CA ALA A 12 -22.53 -11.31 12.26
C ALA A 12 -21.65 -10.11 11.89
N LEU A 13 -21.38 -9.91 10.59
CA LEU A 13 -20.64 -8.73 10.11
C LEU A 13 -21.46 -7.45 10.32
N CYS A 14 -22.75 -7.45 9.99
CA CYS A 14 -23.62 -6.29 10.15
C CYS A 14 -23.75 -5.89 11.62
N LEU A 15 -23.95 -6.87 12.50
CA LEU A 15 -23.95 -6.67 13.96
C LEU A 15 -22.70 -5.94 14.45
N ARG A 16 -21.51 -6.29 13.95
CA ARG A 16 -20.26 -5.64 14.38
C ARG A 16 -20.01 -4.27 13.76
N LEU A 17 -20.46 -4.06 12.53
CA LEU A 17 -20.10 -2.87 11.75
C LEU A 17 -21.14 -1.76 11.83
N PHE A 18 -22.42 -2.08 12.10
CA PHE A 18 -23.51 -1.10 12.16
C PHE A 18 -24.05 -0.86 13.57
N TYR A 19 -23.87 -1.79 14.51
CA TYR A 19 -24.42 -1.69 15.86
C TYR A 19 -23.30 -1.47 16.89
N ARG A 20 -23.37 -0.33 17.61
CA ARG A 20 -22.30 0.13 18.53
C ARG A 20 -22.13 -0.72 19.77
N TYR A 21 -23.22 -1.26 20.30
CA TYR A 21 -23.20 -2.15 21.45
C TYR A 21 -23.18 -3.56 20.90
N GLY A 22 -21.97 -4.15 20.85
CA GLY A 22 -21.69 -5.41 20.18
C GLY A 22 -22.80 -6.43 20.38
N ALA A 23 -23.57 -6.66 19.34
CA ALA A 23 -24.69 -7.57 19.43
C ALA A 23 -24.18 -9.01 19.56
N GLU A 24 -24.86 -9.78 20.39
CA GLU A 24 -24.53 -11.15 20.70
C GLU A 24 -24.67 -12.00 19.42
N SER A 25 -23.55 -12.55 18.95
CA SER A 25 -23.54 -13.54 17.87
C SER A 25 -22.89 -14.81 18.38
N CYS A 26 -23.46 -15.96 18.03
CA CYS A 26 -22.85 -17.26 18.29
C CYS A 26 -21.67 -17.57 17.35
N LEU A 27 -21.44 -16.73 16.33
CA LEU A 27 -20.27 -16.84 15.46
C LEU A 27 -19.08 -16.07 16.05
N GLU A 28 -18.02 -16.80 16.38
CA GLU A 28 -16.75 -16.24 16.86
C GLU A 28 -15.90 -15.69 15.70
N ILE A 29 -16.40 -14.66 15.02
CA ILE A 29 -15.74 -13.98 13.90
C ILE A 29 -15.59 -12.49 14.21
N GLU A 30 -14.37 -11.98 14.10
CA GLU A 30 -14.07 -10.58 14.40
C GLU A 30 -13.94 -9.75 13.11
N ALA A 31 -14.68 -8.63 13.06
CA ALA A 31 -14.59 -7.62 12.01
C ALA A 31 -14.04 -6.33 12.62
N LYS A 32 -12.90 -5.84 12.12
CA LYS A 32 -12.26 -4.61 12.58
C LYS A 32 -12.24 -3.60 11.46
N SER A 33 -12.82 -2.43 11.69
CA SER A 33 -12.63 -1.26 10.83
C SER A 33 -11.42 -0.46 11.29
N VAL A 34 -10.57 -0.05 10.36
CA VAL A 34 -9.46 0.86 10.65
C VAL A 34 -9.99 2.28 10.55
N MET A 35 -9.80 3.07 11.61
CA MET A 35 -10.18 4.47 11.60
C MET A 35 -9.04 5.31 11.02
N PHE A 36 -9.31 6.02 9.92
CA PHE A 36 -8.33 6.86 9.22
C PHE A 36 -7.90 8.10 10.02
N GLY A 37 -8.71 8.54 11.00
CA GLY A 37 -8.54 9.82 11.70
C GLY A 37 -7.25 9.97 12.52
N ALA A 38 -6.56 8.89 12.84
CA ALA A 38 -5.29 8.95 13.58
C ALA A 38 -4.05 8.97 12.66
N GLN A 39 -4.19 8.62 11.38
CA GLN A 39 -3.05 8.23 10.54
C GLN A 39 -2.63 9.36 9.59
N ALA A 40 -3.55 9.97 8.83
CA ALA A 40 -3.16 11.03 7.88
C ALA A 40 -4.16 12.20 7.82
N PRO A 41 -3.75 13.44 8.16
CA PRO A 41 -4.58 14.63 7.96
C PRO A 41 -5.06 14.74 6.51
N GLY A 42 -6.36 14.98 6.31
CA GLY A 42 -6.99 15.12 5.00
C GLY A 42 -7.42 13.81 4.32
N LEU A 43 -7.04 12.63 4.84
CA LEU A 43 -7.44 11.35 4.24
C LEU A 43 -8.94 11.08 4.37
N ALA A 44 -9.51 11.42 5.53
CA ALA A 44 -10.95 11.33 5.79
C ALA A 44 -11.76 12.34 4.97
N ASP A 45 -11.14 13.42 4.50
CA ASP A 45 -11.81 14.50 3.76
C ASP A 45 -11.81 14.26 2.24
N THR A 46 -11.31 13.11 1.78
CA THR A 46 -11.24 12.79 0.35
C THR A 46 -12.62 12.47 -0.22
N PRO A 47 -12.86 12.74 -1.52
CA PRO A 47 -14.11 12.32 -2.19
C PRO A 47 -14.36 10.81 -2.13
N LEU A 48 -13.30 9.99 -2.03
CA LEU A 48 -13.42 8.55 -1.86
C LEU A 48 -13.92 8.18 -0.47
N ALA A 49 -13.39 8.81 0.59
CA ALA A 49 -13.88 8.64 1.95
C ALA A 49 -15.36 9.03 2.05
N ALA A 50 -15.73 10.20 1.53
CA ALA A 50 -17.13 10.66 1.51
C ALA A 50 -18.07 9.68 0.78
N ARG A 51 -17.62 9.05 -0.31
CA ARG A 51 -18.40 8.01 -1.02
C ARG A 51 -18.57 6.72 -0.20
N VAL A 52 -17.55 6.34 0.56
CA VAL A 52 -17.63 5.17 1.46
C VAL A 52 -18.60 5.45 2.60
N ASP A 53 -18.51 6.64 3.21
CA ASP A 53 -19.39 7.08 4.29
C ASP A 53 -20.84 7.16 3.82
N ALA A 54 -21.11 7.82 2.69
CA ALA A 54 -22.46 7.91 2.13
C ALA A 54 -23.05 6.53 1.81
N ARG A 55 -22.23 5.59 1.33
CA ARG A 55 -22.68 4.20 1.11
C ARG A 55 -22.96 3.47 2.41
N HIS A 56 -22.16 3.71 3.45
CA HIS A 56 -22.37 3.15 4.77
C HIS A 56 -23.67 3.67 5.41
N GLU A 57 -23.90 4.99 5.35
CA GLU A 57 -25.14 5.62 5.82
C GLU A 57 -26.37 5.12 5.05
N ALA A 58 -26.26 4.96 3.73
CA ALA A 58 -27.34 4.42 2.91
C ALA A 58 -27.71 2.98 3.30
N TRP A 59 -26.73 2.15 3.66
CA TRP A 59 -27.00 0.82 4.21
C TRP A 59 -27.58 0.89 5.61
N ALA A 60 -27.00 1.71 6.49
CA ALA A 60 -27.48 1.88 7.86
C ALA A 60 -28.96 2.30 7.91
N ALA A 61 -29.39 3.17 6.99
CA ALA A 61 -30.78 3.61 6.88
C ALA A 61 -31.77 2.53 6.41
N GLN A 62 -31.28 1.44 5.81
CA GLN A 62 -32.09 0.30 5.36
C GLN A 62 -32.14 -0.83 6.38
N LEU A 63 -31.22 -0.86 7.34
CA LEU A 63 -31.17 -1.87 8.39
C LEU A 63 -32.10 -1.49 9.56
N PRO A 64 -32.68 -2.47 10.27
CA PRO A 64 -33.55 -2.20 11.40
C PRO A 64 -32.78 -1.57 12.57
N GLU A 65 -33.44 -0.69 13.33
CA GLU A 65 -32.85 -0.11 14.55
C GLU A 65 -32.62 -1.17 15.64
N ASP A 66 -33.53 -2.14 15.76
CA ASP A 66 -33.39 -3.28 16.67
C ASP A 66 -32.58 -4.40 15.99
N SER A 67 -31.46 -4.77 16.60
CA SER A 67 -30.59 -5.84 16.09
C SER A 67 -31.24 -7.22 16.16
N ALA A 68 -32.28 -7.41 16.99
CA ALA A 68 -33.04 -8.65 17.04
C ALA A 68 -33.82 -8.92 15.74
N GLU A 69 -34.20 -7.87 14.99
CA GLU A 69 -34.94 -7.97 13.73
C GLU A 69 -34.00 -8.15 12.52
N LEU A 70 -32.68 -8.00 12.71
CA LEU A 70 -31.71 -7.98 11.62
C LEU A 70 -31.71 -9.27 10.79
N TRP A 71 -31.86 -10.43 11.44
CA TRP A 71 -31.85 -11.71 10.72
C TRP A 71 -32.96 -11.78 9.66
N ASP A 72 -34.19 -11.45 10.07
CA ASP A 72 -35.36 -11.51 9.20
C ASP A 72 -35.26 -10.43 8.11
N ALA A 73 -34.81 -9.22 8.46
CA ALA A 73 -34.57 -8.15 7.49
C ALA A 73 -33.55 -8.56 6.40
N LEU A 74 -32.45 -9.23 6.77
CA LEU A 74 -31.46 -9.72 5.80
C LEU A 74 -32.00 -10.91 4.98
N ALA A 75 -32.87 -11.74 5.54
CA ALA A 75 -33.51 -12.84 4.84
C ALA A 75 -34.48 -12.33 3.74
N ASP A 76 -35.15 -11.21 4.00
CA ASP A 76 -36.09 -10.57 3.08
C ASP A 76 -35.42 -9.80 1.94
N LEU A 77 -34.15 -9.39 2.10
CA LEU A 77 -33.37 -8.80 1.01
C LEU A 77 -33.26 -9.75 -0.18
N ASP A 78 -33.23 -9.19 -1.39
CA ASP A 78 -32.85 -9.97 -2.56
C ASP A 78 -31.36 -10.36 -2.51
N THR A 79 -30.95 -11.29 -3.39
CA THR A 79 -29.59 -11.81 -3.41
C THR A 79 -28.56 -10.73 -3.75
N ASP A 80 -28.85 -9.84 -4.70
CA ASP A 80 -27.91 -8.80 -5.13
C ASP A 80 -27.68 -7.79 -3.99
N SER A 81 -28.75 -7.43 -3.28
CA SER A 81 -28.69 -6.54 -2.10
C SER A 81 -27.86 -7.15 -0.98
N ARG A 82 -28.04 -8.46 -0.69
CA ARG A 82 -27.20 -9.15 0.30
C ARG A 82 -25.73 -9.19 -0.13
N GLU A 83 -25.45 -9.53 -1.39
CA GLU A 83 -24.08 -9.60 -1.91
C GLU A 83 -23.38 -8.24 -1.88
N ALA A 84 -24.11 -7.17 -2.21
CA ALA A 84 -23.60 -5.81 -2.14
C ALA A 84 -23.32 -5.36 -0.70
N LEU A 85 -24.21 -5.67 0.25
CA LEU A 85 -24.00 -5.38 1.67
C LEU A 85 -22.82 -6.20 2.23
N PHE A 86 -22.72 -7.48 1.85
CA PHE A 86 -21.59 -8.33 2.23
C PHE A 86 -20.27 -7.76 1.72
N ALA A 87 -20.20 -7.39 0.44
CA ALA A 87 -19.01 -6.76 -0.13
C ALA A 87 -18.65 -5.45 0.58
N HIS A 88 -19.64 -4.64 0.97
CA HIS A 88 -19.42 -3.43 1.75
C HIS A 88 -18.85 -3.74 3.15
N CYS A 89 -19.44 -4.70 3.87
CA CYS A 89 -18.94 -5.15 5.16
C CYS A 89 -17.48 -5.63 5.08
N VAL A 90 -17.15 -6.46 4.07
CA VAL A 90 -15.77 -6.92 3.86
C VAL A 90 -14.84 -5.75 3.56
N ALA A 91 -15.26 -4.80 2.72
CA ALA A 91 -14.44 -3.64 2.37
C ALA A 91 -14.08 -2.78 3.60
N LEU A 92 -15.01 -2.62 4.56
CA LEU A 92 -14.75 -1.90 5.82
C LEU A 92 -13.68 -2.58 6.70
N THR A 93 -13.42 -3.88 6.49
CA THR A 93 -12.42 -4.64 7.25
C THR A 93 -11.02 -4.68 6.61
N LEU A 94 -10.87 -4.10 5.42
CA LEU A 94 -9.59 -4.10 4.71
C LEU A 94 -8.60 -3.16 5.41
N ASN A 95 -7.47 -3.74 5.86
CA ASN A 95 -6.35 -3.00 6.40
C ASN A 95 -5.09 -3.26 5.56
N ALA A 96 -4.72 -2.28 4.74
CA ALA A 96 -3.52 -2.29 3.91
C ALA A 96 -2.51 -1.18 4.32
N THR A 97 -2.57 -0.71 5.57
CA THR A 97 -1.72 0.39 6.04
C THR A 97 -0.27 -0.06 6.21
N HIS A 98 0.66 0.71 5.66
CA HIS A 98 2.09 0.51 5.88
C HIS A 98 2.54 1.25 7.15
N ASP A 99 2.76 0.49 8.23
CA ASP A 99 3.25 1.01 9.51
C ASP A 99 4.69 0.50 9.78
N ALA A 100 5.59 1.43 10.10
CA ALA A 100 7.00 1.12 10.40
C ALA A 100 7.16 0.27 11.67
N TYR A 101 6.30 0.48 12.67
CA TYR A 101 6.37 -0.18 13.98
C TYR A 101 5.53 -1.46 14.04
N ASN A 102 4.57 -1.63 13.13
CA ASN A 102 3.70 -2.80 13.06
C ASN A 102 3.68 -3.40 11.65
N ARG A 103 4.83 -3.93 11.23
CA ARG A 103 5.01 -4.53 9.91
C ARG A 103 4.20 -5.81 9.77
N ARG A 104 3.27 -5.85 8.80
CA ARG A 104 2.45 -7.02 8.47
C ARG A 104 2.65 -7.47 7.01
N PRO A 105 3.86 -7.92 6.63
CA PRO A 105 4.22 -8.14 5.23
C PRO A 105 3.31 -9.16 4.51
N ARG A 106 2.86 -10.21 5.20
CA ARG A 106 1.92 -11.19 4.62
C ARG A 106 0.52 -10.60 4.37
N ALA A 107 0.05 -9.72 5.26
CA ALA A 107 -1.23 -9.04 5.08
C ALA A 107 -1.16 -8.03 3.92
N LEU A 108 -0.05 -7.30 3.82
CA LEU A 108 0.20 -6.35 2.72
C LEU A 108 0.35 -7.07 1.37
N ALA A 109 1.00 -8.23 1.33
CA ALA A 109 1.04 -9.07 0.13
C ALA A 109 -0.37 -9.55 -0.29
N HIS A 110 -1.23 -9.89 0.68
CA HIS A 110 -2.62 -10.24 0.40
C HIS A 110 -3.42 -9.03 -0.12
N ALA A 111 -3.24 -7.85 0.47
CA ALA A 111 -3.84 -6.61 -0.04
C ALA A 111 -3.38 -6.31 -1.48
N GLY A 112 -2.10 -6.50 -1.78
CA GLY A 112 -1.57 -6.39 -3.14
C GLY A 112 -2.26 -7.36 -4.12
N ARG A 113 -2.53 -8.60 -3.68
CA ARG A 113 -3.29 -9.55 -4.51
C ARG A 113 -4.73 -9.11 -4.76
N LEU A 114 -5.39 -8.52 -3.76
CA LEU A 114 -6.73 -7.94 -3.94
C LEU A 114 -6.69 -6.76 -4.92
N ALA A 115 -5.67 -5.89 -4.82
CA ALA A 115 -5.47 -4.77 -5.74
C ALA A 115 -5.29 -5.26 -7.18
N GLU A 116 -4.49 -6.32 -7.40
CA GLU A 116 -4.34 -6.96 -8.72
C GLU A 116 -5.66 -7.48 -9.28
N ILE A 117 -6.41 -8.25 -8.49
CA ILE A 117 -7.69 -8.86 -8.92
C ILE A 117 -8.73 -7.78 -9.25
N LEU A 118 -8.75 -6.71 -8.45
CA LEU A 118 -9.67 -5.58 -8.63
C LEU A 118 -9.17 -4.56 -9.68
N ALA A 119 -7.98 -4.79 -10.26
CA ALA A 119 -7.29 -3.84 -11.14
C ALA A 119 -7.28 -2.41 -10.58
N LEU A 120 -6.92 -2.28 -9.29
CA LEU A 120 -6.96 -1.01 -8.58
C LEU A 120 -5.98 -0.02 -9.21
N ASP A 121 -6.51 1.05 -9.79
CA ASP A 121 -5.75 2.15 -10.36
C ASP A 121 -5.91 3.41 -9.50
N LEU A 122 -4.89 3.72 -8.71
CA LEU A 122 -4.88 4.90 -7.85
C LEU A 122 -4.73 6.21 -8.63
N VAL A 123 -4.13 6.19 -9.83
CA VAL A 123 -4.07 7.37 -10.70
C VAL A 123 -5.48 7.69 -11.20
N ALA A 124 -6.19 6.69 -11.71
CA ALA A 124 -7.59 6.85 -12.13
C ALA A 124 -8.53 7.21 -10.97
N ALA A 125 -8.20 6.76 -9.75
CA ALA A 125 -8.89 7.17 -8.53
C ALA A 125 -8.58 8.63 -8.10
N GLY A 126 -7.68 9.32 -8.81
CA GLY A 126 -7.36 10.73 -8.59
C GLY A 126 -6.20 10.98 -7.62
N TRP A 127 -5.43 9.96 -7.27
CA TRP A 127 -4.25 10.14 -6.43
C TRP A 127 -3.13 10.85 -7.21
N VAL A 128 -2.56 11.89 -6.60
CA VAL A 128 -1.44 12.67 -7.15
C VAL A 128 -0.47 12.99 -6.02
N PRO A 129 0.85 12.88 -6.22
CA PRO A 129 1.82 13.25 -5.20
C PRO A 129 1.84 14.78 -5.02
N THR A 130 1.57 15.24 -3.79
CA THR A 130 1.62 16.65 -3.40
C THR A 130 2.65 16.85 -2.29
N ALA A 131 3.02 18.11 -2.04
CA ALA A 131 3.85 18.47 -0.89
C ALA A 131 3.15 18.09 0.43
N GLU A 132 1.83 18.22 0.49
CA GLU A 132 1.03 17.96 1.69
C GLU A 132 0.75 16.48 1.96
N ASN A 133 0.79 15.60 0.96
CA ASN A 133 0.47 14.16 1.13
C ASN A 133 1.71 13.23 1.15
N TYR A 134 2.72 13.45 0.30
CA TYR A 134 3.82 12.49 0.12
C TYR A 134 5.18 13.20 0.10
N LEU A 135 5.33 14.18 -0.78
CA LEU A 135 6.64 14.77 -1.08
C LEU A 135 7.21 15.55 0.12
N GLY A 136 6.36 16.16 0.93
CA GLY A 136 6.76 16.80 2.19
C GLY A 136 7.19 15.82 3.28
N ARG A 137 6.73 14.56 3.22
CA ARG A 137 6.99 13.53 4.25
C ARG A 137 8.23 12.69 3.98
N VAL A 138 8.61 12.47 2.72
CA VAL A 138 9.78 11.64 2.38
C VAL A 138 11.12 12.39 2.50
N THR A 139 12.27 11.74 2.29
CA THR A 139 13.58 12.41 2.27
C THR A 139 13.78 13.28 1.01
N LYS A 140 14.77 14.18 1.00
CA LYS A 140 15.15 14.93 -0.23
C LYS A 140 15.58 13.98 -1.35
N ALA A 141 16.37 12.95 -1.01
CA ALA A 141 16.83 11.94 -1.96
C ALA A 141 15.64 11.23 -2.63
N ARG A 142 14.61 10.86 -1.87
CA ARG A 142 13.42 10.21 -2.41
C ARG A 142 12.59 11.12 -3.32
N ILE A 143 12.52 12.44 -3.06
CA ILE A 143 11.90 13.38 -4.01
C ILE A 143 12.68 13.37 -5.34
N ILE A 144 14.00 13.51 -5.28
CA ILE A 144 14.85 13.55 -6.49
C ILE A 144 14.67 12.26 -7.30
N GLU A 145 14.66 11.10 -6.64
CA GLU A 145 14.43 9.81 -7.27
C GLU A 145 13.04 9.73 -7.94
N ALA A 146 11.98 10.18 -7.26
CA ALA A 146 10.63 10.21 -7.81
C ALA A 146 10.55 11.06 -9.09
N VAL A 147 11.16 12.25 -9.07
CA VAL A 147 11.19 13.13 -10.26
C VAL A 147 12.08 12.54 -11.36
N ARG A 148 13.20 11.91 -11.01
CA ARG A 148 14.08 11.21 -11.95
C ARG A 148 13.33 10.10 -12.67
N GLU A 149 12.59 9.27 -11.94
CA GLU A 149 11.81 8.16 -12.48
C GLU A 149 10.70 8.65 -13.43
N ALA A 150 10.01 9.74 -13.06
CA ALA A 150 8.87 10.24 -13.82
C ALA A 150 9.25 11.15 -15.01
N LYS A 151 10.31 11.95 -14.88
CA LYS A 151 10.66 13.05 -15.80
C LYS A 151 12.12 13.05 -16.27
N GLY A 152 12.95 12.12 -15.78
CA GLY A 152 14.34 11.95 -16.17
C GLY A 152 15.35 12.80 -15.38
N GLU A 153 16.63 12.52 -15.62
CA GLU A 153 17.76 13.06 -14.84
C GLU A 153 17.82 14.59 -14.84
N GLN A 154 17.58 15.23 -15.99
CA GLN A 154 17.65 16.69 -16.10
C GLN A 154 16.60 17.39 -15.23
N ALA A 155 15.42 16.78 -15.03
CA ALA A 155 14.40 17.35 -14.17
C ALA A 155 14.80 17.22 -12.69
N ALA A 156 15.37 16.08 -12.30
CA ALA A 156 15.92 15.83 -10.97
C ALA A 156 17.02 16.84 -10.59
N GLN A 157 17.98 17.10 -11.49
CA GLN A 157 19.08 18.04 -11.22
C GLN A 157 18.62 19.47 -10.94
N ARG A 158 17.49 19.91 -11.51
CA ARG A 158 16.92 21.26 -11.25
C ARG A 158 16.40 21.42 -9.82
N LEU A 159 16.12 20.31 -9.14
CA LEU A 159 15.66 20.31 -7.74
C LEU A 159 16.83 20.31 -6.76
N GLU A 160 18.04 20.01 -7.21
CA GLU A 160 19.23 19.98 -6.35
C GLU A 160 19.50 21.36 -5.74
N GLY A 161 19.93 21.36 -4.48
CA GLY A 161 20.21 22.60 -3.74
C GLY A 161 18.98 23.33 -3.17
N LEU A 162 17.76 22.97 -3.59
CA LEU A 162 16.55 23.55 -3.00
C LEU A 162 16.36 23.16 -1.53
N LYS A 163 15.71 24.05 -0.77
CA LYS A 163 15.22 23.73 0.58
C LYS A 163 14.10 22.70 0.48
N LYS A 164 13.87 21.94 1.56
CA LYS A 164 12.96 20.78 1.54
C LYS A 164 11.52 21.14 1.14
N GLY A 165 11.00 22.27 1.64
CA GLY A 165 9.67 22.77 1.27
C GLY A 165 9.58 23.10 -0.21
N ASP A 166 10.44 24.02 -0.67
CA ASP A 166 10.53 24.43 -2.09
C ASP A 166 10.74 23.24 -3.03
N MET A 167 11.55 22.26 -2.62
CA MET A 167 11.79 21.02 -3.35
C MET A 167 10.52 20.17 -3.46
N ALA A 168 9.75 20.04 -2.38
CA ALA A 168 8.50 19.28 -2.39
C ALA A 168 7.44 19.94 -3.27
N GLU A 169 7.34 21.27 -3.24
CA GLU A 169 6.42 22.03 -4.11
C GLU A 169 6.81 21.94 -5.58
N ALA A 170 8.08 22.16 -5.91
CA ALA A 170 8.57 22.05 -7.28
C ALA A 170 8.42 20.63 -7.83
N ALA A 171 8.65 19.60 -7.00
CA ALA A 171 8.42 18.21 -7.38
C ALA A 171 6.93 17.91 -7.57
N ALA A 172 6.04 18.45 -6.73
CA ALA A 172 4.59 18.28 -6.91
C ALA A 172 4.14 18.85 -8.27
N GLN A 173 4.65 20.02 -8.65
CA GLN A 173 4.38 20.61 -9.97
C GLN A 173 4.97 19.76 -11.10
N ALA A 174 6.18 19.23 -10.94
CA ALA A 174 6.82 18.38 -11.95
C ALA A 174 6.07 17.05 -12.14
N LEU A 175 5.53 16.47 -11.07
CA LEU A 175 4.82 15.19 -11.08
C LEU A 175 3.31 15.35 -11.38
N ALA A 176 2.79 16.57 -11.40
CA ALA A 176 1.39 16.81 -11.72
C ALA A 176 1.04 16.27 -13.12
N GLY A 177 -0.04 15.48 -13.19
CA GLY A 177 -0.56 14.93 -14.45
C GLY A 177 0.31 13.87 -15.13
N CYS A 178 1.40 13.41 -14.51
CA CYS A 178 2.26 12.38 -15.11
C CYS A 178 1.88 10.94 -14.75
N GLY A 179 0.89 10.74 -13.86
CA GLY A 179 0.47 9.40 -13.43
C GLY A 179 1.55 8.61 -12.67
N TRP A 180 2.57 9.29 -12.15
CA TRP A 180 3.56 8.66 -11.27
C TRP A 180 2.95 8.35 -9.91
N LEU A 181 3.23 7.14 -9.41
CA LEU A 181 2.89 6.70 -8.07
C LEU A 181 4.15 6.23 -7.33
N PRO A 182 4.25 6.43 -6.00
CA PRO A 182 5.21 5.74 -5.16
C PRO A 182 5.07 4.22 -5.31
N GLU A 183 6.18 3.49 -5.21
CA GLU A 183 6.21 2.03 -5.34
C GLU A 183 5.15 1.32 -4.48
N VAL A 184 4.96 1.75 -3.23
CA VAL A 184 3.97 1.18 -2.30
C VAL A 184 2.51 1.32 -2.76
N LEU A 185 2.23 2.27 -3.66
CA LEU A 185 0.91 2.52 -4.22
C LEU A 185 0.72 1.90 -5.62
N ARG A 186 1.72 1.22 -6.17
CA ARG A 186 1.63 0.60 -7.51
C ARG A 186 0.93 -0.75 -7.43
N THR A 187 -0.07 -0.94 -8.27
CA THR A 187 -0.71 -2.25 -8.48
C THR A 187 -0.01 -2.98 -9.62
N LYS A 188 0.42 -4.22 -9.39
CA LYS A 188 1.04 -5.02 -10.46
C LYS A 188 0.06 -5.25 -11.60
N GLY A 189 0.54 -5.13 -12.83
CA GLY A 189 -0.28 -5.30 -14.04
C GLY A 189 -1.16 -4.10 -14.40
N VAL A 190 -1.24 -3.08 -13.54
CA VAL A 190 -1.80 -1.76 -13.88
C VAL A 190 -0.65 -0.86 -14.29
N ALA A 191 -0.71 -0.32 -15.52
CA ALA A 191 0.35 0.52 -16.03
C ALA A 191 0.42 1.84 -15.26
N THR A 192 1.47 2.00 -14.45
CA THR A 192 1.91 3.31 -13.96
C THR A 192 3.00 3.82 -14.88
N MET A 193 3.06 5.12 -15.15
CA MET A 193 4.15 5.66 -15.98
C MET A 193 5.50 5.46 -15.29
N THR A 194 6.28 4.52 -15.79
CA THR A 194 7.72 4.42 -15.65
C THR A 194 8.29 4.54 -17.06
N MET A 195 9.19 5.49 -17.27
CA MET A 195 9.97 5.50 -18.52
C MET A 195 10.81 4.21 -18.55
N PRO A 196 10.90 3.50 -19.68
CA PRO A 196 11.81 2.38 -19.77
C PRO A 196 13.24 2.92 -19.65
N THR A 197 13.97 2.43 -18.66
CA THR A 197 15.44 2.50 -18.69
C THR A 197 15.86 1.70 -19.92
N ASP A 198 16.43 2.40 -20.89
CA ASP A 198 17.02 1.80 -22.08
C ASP A 198 18.09 0.79 -21.64
N SER A 199 17.72 -0.49 -21.64
CA SER A 199 18.66 -1.61 -21.54
C SER A 199 18.37 -2.55 -22.70
N ALA A 200 18.68 -2.05 -23.89
CA ALA A 200 18.93 -2.88 -25.05
C ALA A 200 20.43 -3.17 -25.13
N ALA A 201 20.81 -4.40 -24.81
CA ALA A 201 21.90 -5.10 -25.50
C ALA A 201 21.69 -6.60 -25.34
N GLU A 202 20.85 -7.15 -26.21
CA GLU A 202 21.00 -8.54 -26.65
C GLU A 202 22.43 -8.73 -27.17
N ALA A 203 23.14 -9.70 -26.59
CA ALA A 203 24.23 -10.38 -27.25
C ALA A 203 24.02 -11.88 -27.07
N THR A 204 23.28 -12.47 -28.01
CA THR A 204 23.34 -13.90 -28.31
C THR A 204 24.76 -14.28 -28.71
N HIS A 205 25.39 -15.19 -27.96
CA HIS A 205 26.31 -16.17 -28.55
C HIS A 205 26.34 -17.44 -27.70
N SER A 206 25.98 -18.54 -28.35
CA SER A 206 26.03 -19.91 -27.84
C SER A 206 27.43 -20.51 -27.95
N ALA A 207 27.86 -21.14 -26.86
CA ALA A 207 28.77 -22.29 -26.69
C ALA A 207 30.12 -22.37 -27.44
N VAL A 208 31.21 -22.55 -26.67
CA VAL A 208 32.06 -23.76 -26.69
C VAL A 208 32.96 -23.80 -25.44
N ALA A 209 33.12 -24.99 -24.86
CA ALA A 209 34.08 -25.30 -23.82
C ALA A 209 35.48 -25.55 -24.41
N ALA A 210 36.53 -25.14 -23.71
CA ALA A 210 37.84 -25.80 -23.74
C ALA A 210 38.68 -25.41 -22.51
N ASP A 211 39.45 -26.40 -22.11
CA ASP A 211 40.24 -26.64 -20.92
C ASP A 211 41.65 -25.99 -20.93
N ALA A 212 42.27 -25.99 -19.75
CA ALA A 212 43.71 -25.99 -19.44
C ALA A 212 44.55 -24.71 -19.54
N GLY A 213 45.27 -24.43 -18.45
CA GLY A 213 46.58 -23.77 -18.50
C GLY A 213 46.95 -22.96 -17.26
N ALA A 214 47.70 -23.58 -16.36
CA ALA A 214 48.34 -22.98 -15.19
C ALA A 214 49.29 -21.82 -15.54
N ASP A 215 49.48 -20.86 -14.63
CA ASP A 215 50.78 -20.75 -13.94
C ASP A 215 50.73 -19.89 -12.67
N VAL A 216 51.61 -20.27 -11.76
CA VAL A 216 51.74 -19.84 -10.36
C VAL A 216 52.81 -18.75 -10.26
N ALA A 217 52.59 -17.73 -9.44
CA ALA A 217 53.67 -17.05 -8.74
C ALA A 217 53.17 -16.51 -7.40
N ASP A 218 53.57 -17.25 -6.38
CA ASP A 218 53.53 -17.02 -4.95
C ASP A 218 54.53 -15.91 -4.56
N GLU A 219 54.17 -15.08 -3.58
CA GLU A 219 55.04 -14.77 -2.44
C GLU A 219 54.21 -14.09 -1.32
N ALA A 220 53.85 -14.91 -0.32
CA ALA A 220 53.63 -14.50 1.07
C ALA A 220 54.96 -13.98 1.68
N VAL A 221 54.97 -13.07 2.67
CA VAL A 221 54.88 -13.28 4.14
C VAL A 221 55.03 -11.87 4.79
N GLU A 222 54.68 -11.51 6.03
CA GLU A 222 54.13 -12.06 7.28
C GLU A 222 53.73 -10.79 8.10
N ALA A 223 52.53 -10.67 8.66
CA ALA A 223 52.15 -11.01 10.03
C ALA A 223 52.90 -10.27 11.17
N ALA A 224 52.18 -9.37 11.86
CA ALA A 224 52.23 -9.06 13.30
C ALA A 224 51.35 -7.82 13.56
N ASP A 225 50.55 -7.66 14.60
CA ASP A 225 50.02 -8.50 15.68
C ASP A 225 48.86 -7.67 16.25
N LEU A 226 47.79 -8.31 16.72
CA LEU A 226 46.67 -7.64 17.39
C LEU A 226 47.06 -7.27 18.84
N PRO A 227 46.33 -6.34 19.48
CA PRO A 227 45.35 -6.86 20.42
C PRO A 227 43.99 -6.13 20.38
N SER A 228 43.00 -6.93 20.78
CA SER A 228 41.58 -6.67 20.94
C SER A 228 41.23 -5.59 21.97
N ALA A 229 40.11 -4.88 21.76
CA ALA A 229 38.92 -4.91 22.63
C ALA A 229 37.86 -3.88 22.16
N GLU A 230 36.64 -4.39 21.92
CA GLU A 230 35.34 -3.84 22.37
C GLU A 230 34.98 -2.39 21.96
N ASP A 231 34.01 -2.21 21.03
CA ASP A 231 32.59 -2.10 21.41
C ASP A 231 31.69 -2.03 20.16
N GLU A 232 30.50 -2.59 20.28
CA GLU A 232 29.52 -2.82 19.22
C GLU A 232 28.63 -1.60 18.92
N ALA A 233 27.88 -1.74 17.82
CA ALA A 233 26.56 -1.15 17.57
C ALA A 233 26.49 0.11 16.65
N GLN A 234 26.40 -0.21 15.35
CA GLN A 234 25.22 0.03 14.51
C GLN A 234 24.66 1.47 14.46
N LEU A 235 25.06 2.20 13.42
CA LEU A 235 24.33 3.36 12.90
C LEU A 235 23.16 2.87 12.03
N GLU A 236 21.94 3.12 12.51
CA GLU A 236 20.69 2.79 11.84
C GLU A 236 20.48 3.53 10.49
N PRO A 237 19.87 2.88 9.48
CA PRO A 237 19.25 3.55 8.36
C PRO A 237 17.79 3.94 8.69
N HIS A 238 17.52 5.22 8.55
CA HIS A 238 16.23 5.88 8.72
C HIS A 238 15.26 5.54 7.57
N GLU A 239 14.37 4.57 7.77
CA GLU A 239 13.26 4.25 6.85
C GLU A 239 11.99 5.02 7.26
N ILE A 240 11.62 6.02 6.45
CA ILE A 240 10.40 6.83 6.63
C ILE A 240 9.21 6.09 6.00
N ALA A 241 8.18 5.83 6.81
CA ALA A 241 6.90 5.26 6.38
C ALA A 241 6.18 6.15 5.35
N ALA A 242 5.70 5.53 4.28
CA ALA A 242 4.64 6.09 3.45
C ALA A 242 3.33 5.44 3.90
N GLU A 243 2.45 6.24 4.51
CA GLU A 243 1.07 5.88 4.83
C GLU A 243 0.16 6.08 3.62
#